data_AF-A0A2V2A2E3-F1
#
_entry.id   AF-A0A2V2A2E3-F1
#
_cell.length_a   1.000
_cell.length_b   1.000
_cell.length_c   1.000
_cell.angle_alpha   90.00
_cell.angle_beta   90.00
_cell.angle_gamma   90.00
#
_symmetry.space_group_name_H-M   'P 1'
#
loop_
_entity.id
_entity.type
_entity.pdbx_description
1 polymer ?
#
loop_
_entity_poly.entity_id
_entity_poly.type
_entity_poly.pdbx_seq_one_letter_code
_entity_poly.pdbx_strand_id
1 'polypeptide(L)'
;MTQRTIFAMIKETPNPPTADDAPPCSALKSPASRKPSTMFFVSPDINDEDLLAHACESLASASVMTSNFAGYLEGPHRHTAMAIQQIVMLAELAVNRMLDNVELPKSPHC
;
A
#
# COMPACT_ATOMS: atom_id res chain seq x y z
N MET A 1 46.76 6.61 -8.13
CA MET A 1 46.36 7.66 -9.07
C MET A 1 45.54 6.99 -10.16
N THR A 2 44.21 6.96 -9.98
CA THR A 2 43.28 7.68 -10.88
C THR A 2 42.82 6.74 -12.00
N GLN A 3 41.71 6.02 -11.84
CA GLN A 3 40.36 6.42 -12.28
C GLN A 3 40.31 7.04 -13.69
N ARG A 4 39.29 6.62 -14.47
CA ARG A 4 38.77 7.24 -15.71
C ARG A 4 39.33 6.73 -17.04
N THR A 5 38.93 5.53 -17.44
CA THR A 5 38.56 5.27 -18.85
C THR A 5 37.44 4.22 -18.94
N ILE A 6 36.37 4.44 -18.18
CA ILE A 6 35.04 4.10 -18.70
C ILE A 6 34.80 5.13 -19.80
N PHE A 7 35.02 4.79 -21.07
CA PHE A 7 34.35 5.43 -22.20
C PHE A 7 34.69 4.69 -23.50
N ALA A 8 33.67 4.48 -24.33
CA ALA A 8 33.75 4.09 -25.75
C ALA A 8 33.91 2.60 -26.11
N MET A 9 32.97 1.75 -25.65
CA MET A 9 32.32 0.79 -26.57
C MET A 9 30.96 1.38 -27.02
N ILE A 10 30.98 2.65 -27.44
CA ILE A 10 29.83 3.33 -28.03
C ILE A 10 30.28 3.87 -29.37
N LYS A 11 29.47 3.53 -30.40
CA LYS A 11 29.27 4.21 -31.70
C LYS A 11 29.81 3.44 -32.92
N GLU A 12 29.06 2.99 -33.94
CA GLU A 12 27.69 3.24 -34.45
C GLU A 12 27.15 1.97 -35.16
N THR A 13 25.88 1.62 -34.97
CA THR A 13 25.02 1.12 -36.08
C THR A 13 23.55 1.22 -35.65
N PRO A 14 22.65 1.45 -36.62
CA PRO A 14 22.05 2.74 -36.95
C PRO A 14 20.75 2.99 -36.17
N ASN A 15 20.38 4.26 -35.98
CA ASN A 15 19.07 4.67 -35.47
C ASN A 15 17.91 4.02 -36.27
N PRO A 16 16.90 3.47 -35.57
CA PRO A 16 15.56 3.27 -36.12
C PRO A 16 14.49 4.00 -35.25
N PRO A 17 13.25 4.09 -35.76
CA PRO A 17 12.58 5.34 -36.11
C PRO A 17 11.94 6.12 -34.94
N THR A 18 11.57 7.35 -35.29
CA THR A 18 10.90 8.45 -34.59
C THR A 18 9.98 8.09 -33.42
N ALA A 19 10.14 8.86 -32.34
CA ALA A 19 9.41 8.78 -31.08
C ALA A 19 7.99 9.38 -31.14
N ASP A 20 7.10 8.87 -32.00
CA ASP A 20 5.70 9.33 -32.04
C ASP A 20 4.62 8.22 -31.94
N ASP A 21 5.00 6.94 -31.77
CA ASP A 21 4.04 5.83 -31.61
C ASP A 21 4.16 5.10 -30.25
N ALA A 22 4.43 5.84 -29.16
CA ALA A 22 4.24 5.30 -27.82
C ALA A 22 2.77 5.55 -27.40
N PRO A 23 1.92 4.51 -27.25
CA PRO A 23 0.62 4.71 -26.62
C PRO A 23 0.85 5.29 -25.23
N PRO A 24 0.10 6.32 -24.81
CA PRO A 24 0.31 6.88 -23.49
C PRO A 24 0.12 5.75 -22.48
N CYS A 25 1.12 5.53 -21.62
CA CYS A 25 1.01 4.74 -20.41
C CYS A 25 0.06 5.46 -19.43
N SER A 26 -1.20 5.63 -19.84
CA SER A 26 -2.31 6.18 -19.07
C SER A 26 -3.36 5.08 -18.91
N ALA A 27 -2.92 3.95 -18.35
CA ALA A 27 -3.82 2.93 -17.86
C ALA A 27 -3.48 2.59 -16.40
N LEU A 28 -3.44 3.62 -15.55
CA LEU A 28 -3.94 3.45 -14.18
C LEU A 28 -5.42 3.15 -14.32
N LYS A 29 -5.76 1.89 -14.60
CA LYS A 29 -7.12 1.38 -14.48
C LYS A 29 -7.56 1.80 -13.09
N SER A 30 -8.61 2.61 -13.01
CA SER A 30 -9.38 2.79 -11.78
C SER A 30 -9.52 1.42 -11.12
N PRO A 31 -9.34 1.31 -9.78
CA PRO A 31 -9.45 0.01 -9.13
C PRO A 31 -10.77 -0.58 -9.57
N ALA A 32 -10.71 -1.65 -10.37
CA ALA A 32 -11.90 -2.28 -10.92
C ALA A 32 -12.82 -2.49 -9.74
N SER A 33 -14.03 -1.91 -9.78
CA SER A 33 -15.01 -2.02 -8.71
C SER A 33 -15.13 -3.49 -8.34
N ARG A 34 -14.48 -3.87 -7.24
CA ARG A 34 -14.41 -5.26 -6.82
C ARG A 34 -15.82 -5.57 -6.37
N LYS A 35 -16.50 -6.46 -7.09
CA LYS A 35 -17.80 -6.99 -6.66
C LYS A 35 -17.60 -7.52 -5.23
N PRO A 36 -18.34 -7.00 -4.23
CA PRO A 36 -18.23 -7.50 -2.86
C PRO A 36 -18.43 -9.01 -2.86
N SER A 37 -17.61 -9.73 -2.11
CA SER A 37 -17.80 -11.17 -1.92
C SER A 37 -19.17 -11.39 -1.28
N THR A 38 -19.93 -12.38 -1.75
CA THR A 38 -21.17 -12.80 -1.09
C THR A 38 -20.92 -13.72 0.10
N MET A 39 -19.68 -14.19 0.30
CA MET A 39 -19.34 -15.06 1.44
C MET A 39 -19.05 -14.29 2.73
N PHE A 40 -18.57 -13.05 2.63
CA PHE A 40 -18.21 -12.22 3.78
C PHE A 40 -18.71 -10.80 3.56
N PHE A 41 -19.50 -10.30 4.51
CA PHE A 41 -19.99 -8.93 4.51
C PHE A 41 -20.12 -8.43 5.96
N VAL A 42 -20.00 -7.11 6.13
CA VAL A 42 -20.17 -6.43 7.41
C VAL A 42 -21.63 -6.03 7.55
N SER A 43 -22.29 -6.43 8.65
CA SER A 43 -23.69 -6.08 8.88
C SER A 43 -23.92 -4.56 8.85
N PRO A 44 -24.95 -4.04 8.15
CA PRO A 44 -25.23 -2.61 8.06
C PRO A 44 -25.69 -2.01 9.38
N ASP A 45 -26.05 -2.85 10.36
CA ASP A 45 -26.52 -2.42 11.68
C ASP A 45 -25.37 -2.11 12.66
N ILE A 46 -24.11 -2.31 12.25
CA ILE A 46 -22.93 -2.02 13.06
C ILE A 46 -22.58 -0.54 12.95
N ASN A 47 -22.30 0.12 14.07
CA ASN A 47 -21.87 1.51 14.09
C ASN A 47 -20.45 1.65 13.52
N ASP A 48 -20.16 2.78 12.88
CA ASP A 48 -18.84 3.06 12.32
C ASP A 48 -17.73 2.98 13.38
N GLU A 49 -18.00 3.43 14.61
CA GLU A 49 -17.03 3.32 15.72
C GLU A 49 -16.73 1.88 16.11
N ASP A 50 -17.76 1.03 16.25
CA ASP A 50 -17.58 -0.39 16.58
C ASP A 50 -16.82 -1.12 15.46
N LEU A 51 -17.12 -0.79 14.19
CA LEU A 51 -16.44 -1.33 13.03
C LEU A 51 -14.97 -0.92 13.00
N LEU A 52 -14.67 0.36 13.24
CA LEU A 52 -13.32 0.88 13.25
C LEU A 52 -12.51 0.38 14.45
N ALA A 53 -13.13 0.24 15.63
CA ALA A 53 -12.50 -0.35 16.81
C ALA A 53 -12.08 -1.80 16.54
N HIS A 54 -12.99 -2.62 15.98
CA HIS A 54 -12.65 -3.98 15.58
C HIS A 54 -11.53 -4.01 14.52
N ALA A 55 -11.54 -3.07 13.56
CA ALA A 55 -10.46 -2.95 12.59
C ALA A 55 -9.11 -2.64 13.27
N CYS A 56 -9.07 -1.70 14.22
CA CYS A 56 -7.86 -1.40 15.00
C CYS A 56 -7.34 -2.61 15.75
N GLU A 57 -8.20 -3.35 16.46
CA GLU A 57 -7.81 -4.57 17.17
C GLU A 57 -7.25 -5.64 16.23
N SER A 58 -7.89 -5.81 15.06
CA SER A 58 -7.44 -6.78 14.05
C SER A 58 -6.08 -6.40 13.46
N LEU A 59 -5.85 -5.10 13.21
CA LEU A 59 -4.58 -4.60 12.71
C LEU A 59 -3.46 -4.73 13.76
N ALA A 60 -3.74 -4.40 15.02
CA ALA A 60 -2.81 -4.60 16.12
C ALA A 60 -2.41 -6.08 16.27
N SER A 61 -3.38 -7.00 16.15
CA SER A 61 -3.10 -8.44 16.13
C SER A 61 -2.25 -8.83 14.91
N ALA A 62 -2.58 -8.34 13.72
CA ALA A 62 -1.82 -8.61 12.50
C ALA A 62 -0.37 -8.09 12.58
N SER A 63 -0.18 -6.94 13.23
CA SER A 63 1.11 -6.31 13.51
C SER A 63 1.97 -7.21 14.41
N VAL A 64 1.43 -7.72 15.51
CA VAL A 64 2.13 -8.67 16.38
C VAL A 64 2.47 -9.97 15.64
N MET A 65 1.52 -10.53 14.91
CA MET A 65 1.72 -11.77 14.15
C MET A 65 2.79 -11.63 13.07
N THR A 66 2.77 -10.52 12.32
CA THR A 66 3.73 -10.27 11.22
C THR A 66 5.12 -9.98 11.77
N SER A 67 5.23 -9.24 12.87
CA SER A 67 6.50 -9.01 13.58
C SER A 67 7.10 -10.33 14.09
N ASN A 68 6.28 -11.15 14.78
CA ASN A 68 6.70 -12.47 15.24
C ASN A 68 7.12 -13.36 14.06
N PHE A 69 6.36 -13.36 12.98
CA PHE A 69 6.68 -14.11 11.78
C PHE A 69 7.99 -13.67 11.13
N ALA A 70 8.24 -12.36 11.04
CA ALA A 70 9.50 -11.81 10.54
C ALA A 70 10.71 -12.28 11.36
N GLY A 71 10.55 -12.53 12.66
CA GLY A 71 11.58 -13.09 13.53
C GLY A 71 12.05 -14.49 13.14
N TYR A 72 11.21 -15.28 12.46
CA TYR A 72 11.57 -16.62 11.96
C TYR A 72 12.17 -16.62 10.55
N LEU A 73 12.19 -15.47 9.88
CA LEU A 73 12.64 -15.35 8.50
C LEU A 73 14.07 -14.81 8.42
N GLU A 74 14.80 -15.25 7.41
CA GLU A 74 16.13 -14.76 7.08
C GLU A 74 16.19 -14.10 5.70
N GLY A 75 17.19 -13.25 5.50
CA GLY A 75 17.48 -12.65 4.20
C GLY A 75 16.32 -11.84 3.61
N PRO A 76 16.08 -11.92 2.28
CA PRO A 76 15.05 -11.12 1.59
C PRO A 76 13.62 -11.31 2.11
N HIS A 77 13.27 -12.51 2.59
CA HIS A 77 11.91 -12.80 3.10
C HIS A 77 11.59 -12.02 4.37
N ARG A 78 12.59 -11.81 5.24
CA ARG A 78 12.44 -10.95 6.41
C ARG A 78 12.13 -9.51 6.01
N HIS A 79 12.80 -9.00 4.97
CA HIS A 79 12.53 -7.65 4.47
C HIS A 79 11.11 -7.53 3.91
N THR A 80 10.61 -8.55 3.22
CA THR A 80 9.22 -8.60 2.77
C THR A 80 8.24 -8.58 3.94
N ALA A 81 8.47 -9.39 4.98
CA ALA A 81 7.61 -9.41 6.17
C ALA A 81 7.64 -8.06 6.91
N MET A 82 8.80 -7.42 7.02
CA MET A 82 8.92 -6.06 7.58
C MET A 82 8.20 -5.01 6.74
N ALA A 83 8.18 -5.16 5.41
CA ALA A 83 7.41 -4.26 4.55
C ALA A 83 5.89 -4.45 4.74
N ILE A 84 5.42 -5.69 4.90
CA ILE A 84 4.01 -5.97 5.25
C ILE A 84 3.68 -5.34 6.61
N GLN A 85 4.54 -5.53 7.61
CA GLN A 85 4.41 -4.93 8.93
C GLN A 85 4.28 -3.40 8.84
N GLN A 86 5.11 -2.76 8.00
CA GLN A 86 5.02 -1.32 7.77
C GLN A 86 3.67 -0.90 7.19
N ILE A 87 3.11 -1.67 6.25
CA ILE A 87 1.80 -1.39 5.66
C ILE A 87 0.69 -1.52 6.72
N VAL A 88 0.77 -2.52 7.60
CA VAL A 88 -0.19 -2.70 8.71
C VAL A 88 -0.18 -1.48 9.63
N MET A 89 0.99 -1.00 10.04
CA MET A 89 1.10 0.21 10.88
C MET A 89 0.56 1.47 10.18
N LEU A 90 0.74 1.60 8.86
CA LEU A 90 0.15 2.71 8.10
C LEU A 90 -1.38 2.62 8.06
N ALA A 91 -1.94 1.42 7.97
CA ALA A 91 -3.38 1.21 8.04
C ALA A 91 -3.93 1.57 9.43
N GLU A 92 -3.24 1.22 10.52
CA GLU A 92 -3.62 1.61 11.88
C GLU A 92 -3.73 3.13 12.02
N LEU A 93 -2.74 3.88 11.50
CA LEU A 93 -2.80 5.34 11.50
C LEU A 93 -3.99 5.87 10.70
N ALA A 94 -4.30 5.26 9.56
CA ALA A 94 -5.45 5.68 8.74
C ALA A 94 -6.79 5.41 9.43
N VAL A 95 -6.94 4.26 10.10
CA VAL A 95 -8.16 3.91 10.86
C VAL A 95 -8.31 4.82 12.07
N ASN A 96 -7.23 5.11 12.80
CA ASN A 96 -7.26 6.07 13.90
C ASN A 96 -7.70 7.45 13.42
N ARG A 97 -7.23 7.90 12.25
CA ARG A 97 -7.72 9.15 11.63
C ARG A 97 -9.19 9.10 11.24
N MET A 98 -9.72 7.94 10.86
CA MET A 98 -11.15 7.78 10.61
C MET A 98 -11.95 7.85 11.92
N LEU A 99 -11.49 7.22 13.00
CA LEU A 99 -12.10 7.32 14.33
C LEU A 99 -12.16 8.77 14.81
N ASP A 100 -11.04 9.51 14.72
CA ASP A 100 -10.99 10.94 15.06
C ASP A 100 -12.08 11.76 14.32
N ASN A 101 -12.43 11.37 13.09
CA ASN A 101 -13.44 12.05 12.29
C ASN A 101 -14.89 11.63 12.62
N VAL A 102 -15.09 10.44 13.20
CA VAL A 102 -16.40 9.93 13.62
C VAL A 102 -16.77 10.50 14.99
N GLU A 103 -15.81 10.56 15.92
CA GLU A 103 -16.02 11.12 17.27
C GLU A 103 -16.31 12.63 17.24
N LEU A 104 -15.85 13.34 16.20
CA LEU A 104 -16.22 14.74 15.97
C LEU A 104 -17.67 14.78 15.46
N PRO A 105 -18.65 15.28 16.25
CA PRO A 105 -19.95 15.58 15.69
C PRO A 105 -19.69 16.62 14.60
N LYS A 106 -20.04 16.32 13.35
CA LYS A 106 -20.08 17.33 12.30
C LYS A 106 -21.18 18.32 12.67
N SER A 107 -20.85 19.28 13.53
CA SER A 107 -21.76 20.37 13.86
C SER A 107 -22.09 21.11 12.57
N PRO A 108 -23.36 21.18 12.13
CA PRO A 108 -23.74 22.27 11.27
C PRO A 108 -23.61 23.55 12.11
N HIS A 109 -23.31 24.67 11.45
CA HIS A 109 -23.03 26.00 12.03
C HIS A 109 -21.53 26.19 12.37
N CYS A 110 -20.79 27.08 11.72
CA CYS A 110 -21.17 28.38 11.16
C CYS A 110 -21.02 28.50 9.63
#